data_AF-A0A3M4VMK2-F1
#
_entry.id   AF-A0A3M4VMK2-F1
#
_cell.length_a   1.000
_cell.length_b   1.000
_cell.length_c   1.000
_cell.angle_alpha   90.00
_cell.angle_beta   90.00
_cell.angle_gamma   90.00
#
_symmetry.space_group_name_H-M   'P 1'
#
loop_
_entity.id
_entity.type
_entity.pdbx_description
1 polymer ?
#
loop_
_entity_poly.entity_id
_entity_poly.type
_entity_poly.pdbx_seq_one_letter_code
_entity_poly.pdbx_strand_id
1 'polypeptide(L)'
;MADPAQPSRQPERAIRRAGFLSGRFRGRHRRHLDDRVPERSGRYPAHGRAIPAENPGAATQGLRLPERNRLYLKHPQPNVKHMENHMSSINTLQPDTLIKNPSLCKVVSAVEIPADANSVWAIVGNFGGFQAFIPALESTEVTGKGVRSVRKKLFKDGNVAIEQLNAHDNNARFMTWSLIYTSLPVGNLWAAMTVESTGDNDSVATWTIIAEPDQGGPEAL
;
A
#
# COMPACT_ATOMS: atom_id res chain seq x y z
N MET A 1 -0.56 51.63 -2.18
CA MET A 1 -1.09 50.27 -1.96
C MET A 1 -0.09 49.29 -2.55
N ALA A 2 0.59 48.50 -1.72
CA ALA A 2 1.49 47.46 -2.18
C ALA A 2 0.67 46.22 -2.58
N ASP A 3 0.99 45.67 -3.74
CA ASP A 3 0.45 44.41 -4.26
C ASP A 3 0.85 43.27 -3.32
N PRO A 4 -0.08 42.40 -2.85
CA PRO A 4 0.29 41.26 -2.01
C PRO A 4 1.24 40.34 -2.78
N ALA A 5 2.45 40.16 -2.26
CA ALA A 5 3.49 39.33 -2.84
C ALA A 5 2.95 37.95 -3.26
N GLN A 6 2.92 37.69 -4.56
CA GLN A 6 2.64 36.35 -5.08
C GLN A 6 3.71 35.39 -4.55
N PRO A 7 3.34 34.21 -4.02
CA PRO A 7 4.30 33.21 -3.58
C PRO A 7 5.23 32.83 -4.75
N SER A 8 6.52 32.64 -4.46
CA SER A 8 7.53 32.34 -5.48
C SER A 8 7.14 31.07 -6.24
N ARG A 9 7.02 31.14 -7.58
CA ARG A 9 6.76 29.97 -8.44
C ARG A 9 8.00 29.08 -8.67
N GLN A 10 9.07 29.30 -7.91
CA GLN A 10 10.34 28.60 -8.05
C GLN A 10 10.22 27.08 -7.80
N PRO A 11 9.61 26.60 -6.70
CA PRO A 11 9.48 25.17 -6.45
C PRO A 11 8.63 24.49 -7.53
N GLU A 12 7.50 25.06 -7.94
CA GLU A 12 6.67 24.50 -9.02
C GLU A 12 7.45 24.33 -10.33
N ARG A 13 8.27 25.33 -10.69
CA ARG A 13 9.11 25.28 -11.89
C ARG A 13 10.23 24.25 -11.77
N ALA A 14 10.87 24.15 -10.60
CA ALA A 14 11.92 23.17 -10.35
C ALA A 14 11.39 21.74 -10.42
N ILE A 15 10.26 21.46 -9.76
CA ILE A 15 9.61 20.14 -9.77
C ILE A 15 9.17 19.79 -11.20
N ARG A 16 8.56 20.72 -11.95
CA ARG A 16 8.19 20.47 -13.36
C ARG A 16 9.38 20.18 -14.28
N ARG A 17 10.53 20.83 -14.06
CA ARG A 17 11.74 20.66 -14.89
C ARG A 17 12.43 19.33 -14.66
N ALA A 18 12.30 18.74 -13.46
CA ALA A 18 12.96 17.49 -13.12
C ALA A 18 12.33 16.22 -13.74
N GLY A 19 11.37 16.37 -14.66
CA GLY A 19 10.94 15.27 -15.51
C GLY A 19 10.21 14.15 -14.78
N PHE A 20 9.40 14.50 -13.76
CA PHE A 20 8.47 13.60 -13.09
C PHE A 20 7.52 12.98 -14.13
N LEU A 21 7.84 11.77 -14.61
CA LEU A 21 7.07 10.94 -15.54
C LEU A 21 6.95 11.44 -17.00
N SER A 22 8.02 11.95 -17.60
CA SER A 22 8.08 12.05 -19.09
C SER A 22 8.40 10.71 -19.78
N GLY A 23 8.56 9.64 -19.01
CA GLY A 23 8.89 8.30 -19.49
C GLY A 23 7.76 7.69 -20.32
N ARG A 24 7.87 7.83 -21.64
CA ARG A 24 7.21 6.92 -22.59
C ARG A 24 7.53 5.49 -22.17
N PHE A 25 6.54 4.74 -21.67
CA PHE A 25 6.58 3.28 -21.68
C PHE A 25 6.54 2.83 -23.15
N ARG A 26 7.69 2.87 -23.83
CA ARG A 26 7.92 2.17 -25.09
C ARG A 26 8.95 1.10 -24.83
N GLY A 27 8.48 -0.13 -24.68
CA GLY A 27 9.32 -1.31 -24.55
C GLY A 27 10.27 -1.46 -25.74
N ARG A 28 11.53 -1.82 -25.45
CA ARG A 28 12.42 -2.52 -26.37
C ARG A 28 13.42 -3.37 -25.61
N HIS A 29 13.32 -4.67 -25.85
CA HIS A 29 14.24 -5.74 -25.47
C HIS A 29 15.72 -5.40 -25.63
N ARG A 30 16.55 -5.87 -24.68
CA ARG A 30 17.76 -6.67 -25.00
C ARG A 30 18.24 -7.48 -23.79
N ARG A 31 18.38 -8.78 -24.02
CA ARG A 31 18.96 -9.83 -23.16
C ARG A 31 20.46 -9.61 -22.91
N HIS A 32 20.93 -9.88 -21.69
CA HIS A 32 21.97 -10.91 -21.45
C HIS A 32 21.97 -11.34 -19.98
N LEU A 33 21.76 -12.64 -19.75
CA LEU A 33 21.98 -13.32 -18.48
C LEU A 33 23.48 -13.42 -18.20
N ASP A 34 23.87 -13.30 -16.93
CA ASP A 34 24.94 -14.13 -16.40
C ASP A 34 24.64 -14.51 -14.95
N ASP A 35 24.45 -15.81 -14.74
CA ASP A 35 24.18 -16.48 -13.48
C ASP A 35 25.46 -16.62 -12.67
N ARG A 36 25.49 -16.17 -11.40
CA ARG A 36 26.28 -16.83 -10.34
C ARG A 36 25.68 -16.62 -8.95
N VAL A 37 25.10 -17.70 -8.41
CA VAL A 37 24.85 -17.91 -6.98
C VAL A 37 26.14 -18.44 -6.32
N PRO A 38 26.42 -18.08 -5.06
CA PRO A 38 27.06 -19.03 -4.17
C PRO A 38 26.23 -19.28 -2.89
N GLU A 39 26.00 -20.56 -2.64
CA GLU A 39 25.58 -21.13 -1.36
C GLU A 39 26.50 -20.65 -0.22
N ARG A 40 25.91 -20.31 0.93
CA ARG A 40 26.59 -20.47 2.21
C ARG A 40 25.67 -21.02 3.30
N SER A 41 26.09 -22.19 3.75
CA SER A 41 25.74 -22.89 4.96
C SER A 41 26.05 -22.03 6.21
N GLY A 42 25.13 -22.05 7.18
CA GLY A 42 25.27 -21.33 8.44
C GLY A 42 24.41 -21.95 9.53
N ARG A 43 25.07 -22.65 10.45
CA ARG A 43 24.55 -23.48 11.53
C ARG A 43 23.70 -22.70 12.55
N TYR A 44 22.59 -23.28 12.98
CA TYR A 44 21.86 -22.90 14.20
C TYR A 44 22.45 -23.65 15.42
N PRO A 45 22.55 -23.03 16.60
CA PRO A 45 22.53 -23.75 17.86
C PRO A 45 21.12 -23.80 18.45
N ALA A 46 20.76 -24.97 18.97
CA ALA A 46 19.65 -25.18 19.88
C ALA A 46 20.02 -24.71 21.30
N HIS A 47 19.02 -24.33 22.10
CA HIS A 47 18.76 -24.80 23.48
C HIS A 47 17.83 -23.82 24.22
N GLY A 48 16.77 -24.35 24.85
CA GLY A 48 15.98 -23.63 25.85
C GLY A 48 14.49 -24.02 25.87
N ARG A 49 14.16 -25.11 26.56
CA ARG A 49 12.78 -25.58 26.79
C ARG A 49 12.13 -24.77 27.93
N ALA A 50 10.81 -24.56 27.78
CA ALA A 50 9.86 -23.86 28.65
C ALA A 50 9.72 -24.38 30.09
N ILE A 51 9.12 -23.56 30.99
CA ILE A 51 8.06 -23.89 31.98
C ILE A 51 7.31 -22.58 32.36
N PRO A 52 5.98 -22.60 32.65
CA PRO A 52 5.10 -21.43 32.69
C PRO A 52 4.88 -20.86 34.11
N ALA A 53 4.33 -19.65 34.19
CA ALA A 53 3.87 -19.07 35.44
C ALA A 53 2.34 -18.89 35.45
N GLU A 54 1.76 -19.32 36.55
CA GLU A 54 0.36 -19.55 36.83
C GLU A 54 -0.45 -18.26 37.04
N ASN A 55 -1.76 -18.43 36.87
CA ASN A 55 -2.82 -17.48 37.10
C ASN A 55 -3.47 -17.77 38.46
N PRO A 56 -3.64 -16.80 39.39
CA PRO A 56 -4.48 -17.00 40.55
C PRO A 56 -5.85 -16.31 40.39
N GLY A 57 -6.85 -17.17 40.24
CA GLY A 57 -8.19 -17.10 40.84
C GLY A 57 -8.88 -15.76 41.11
N ALA A 58 -10.06 -15.60 40.51
CA ALA A 58 -11.22 -15.10 41.23
C ALA A 58 -12.45 -15.88 40.78
N ALA A 59 -13.01 -16.62 41.72
CA ALA A 59 -14.24 -17.39 41.60
C ALA A 59 -15.44 -16.46 41.33
N THR A 60 -16.37 -16.90 40.49
CA THR A 60 -17.73 -16.38 40.53
C THR A 60 -18.71 -17.55 40.50
N GLN A 61 -19.46 -17.59 41.60
CA GLN A 61 -20.59 -18.45 41.95
C GLN A 61 -21.40 -19.01 40.78
N GLY A 62 -21.66 -20.32 40.88
CA GLY A 62 -22.63 -21.00 40.07
C GLY A 62 -24.05 -20.50 40.31
N LEU A 63 -24.74 -20.20 39.22
CA LEU A 63 -26.19 -20.27 39.17
C LEU A 63 -26.59 -21.71 38.84
N ARG A 64 -27.10 -22.41 39.86
CA ARG A 64 -27.72 -23.73 39.75
C ARG A 64 -29.13 -23.54 39.18
N LEU A 65 -29.32 -23.92 37.91
CA LEU A 65 -30.65 -24.02 37.31
C LEU A 65 -31.40 -25.23 37.91
N PRO A 66 -32.69 -25.12 38.27
CA PRO A 66 -33.44 -26.24 38.83
C PRO A 66 -33.81 -27.26 37.75
N GLU A 67 -33.51 -28.54 38.01
CA GLU A 67 -33.98 -29.68 37.23
C GLU A 67 -35.49 -29.84 37.36
N ARG A 68 -36.25 -29.53 36.29
CA ARG A 68 -37.61 -30.04 36.10
C ARG A 68 -37.92 -30.24 34.63
N ASN A 69 -37.78 -31.48 34.18
CA ASN A 69 -38.75 -32.28 33.41
C ASN A 69 -38.01 -33.32 32.58
N ARG A 70 -37.83 -34.49 33.21
CA ARG A 70 -37.36 -35.71 32.58
C ARG A 70 -38.56 -36.40 31.91
N LEU A 71 -39.00 -35.88 30.77
CA LEU A 71 -39.92 -36.58 29.88
C LEU A 71 -39.10 -37.32 28.82
N TYR A 72 -38.83 -38.59 29.10
CA TYR A 72 -38.25 -39.52 28.13
C TYR A 72 -39.27 -39.79 27.03
N LEU A 73 -39.14 -39.08 25.91
CA LEU A 73 -39.73 -39.49 24.65
C LEU A 73 -38.65 -40.29 23.90
N LYS A 74 -38.77 -41.63 23.95
CA LYS A 74 -37.96 -42.55 23.14
C LYS A 74 -38.30 -42.35 21.66
N HIS A 75 -37.69 -41.34 21.05
CA HIS A 75 -37.58 -41.30 19.59
C HIS A 75 -36.31 -42.03 19.18
N PRO A 76 -36.34 -42.90 18.16
CA PRO A 76 -35.12 -43.41 17.57
C PRO A 76 -34.30 -42.23 17.07
N GLN A 77 -33.09 -42.07 17.60
CA GLN A 77 -32.12 -41.10 17.10
C GLN A 77 -31.87 -41.44 15.62
N PRO A 78 -32.05 -40.52 14.67
CA PRO A 78 -31.59 -40.75 13.31
C PRO A 78 -30.09 -41.03 13.37
N ASN A 79 -29.65 -42.07 12.66
CA ASN A 79 -28.27 -42.53 12.63
C ASN A 79 -27.31 -41.36 12.32
N VAL A 80 -26.61 -40.87 13.35
CA VAL A 80 -25.70 -39.72 13.28
C VAL A 80 -24.61 -39.91 12.21
N LYS A 81 -24.25 -41.16 11.90
CA LYS A 81 -23.26 -41.50 10.87
C LYS A 81 -23.72 -41.19 9.43
N HIS A 82 -25.02 -40.97 9.19
CA HIS A 82 -25.51 -40.68 7.85
C HIS A 82 -25.71 -39.19 7.58
N MET A 83 -25.72 -38.35 8.61
CA MET A 83 -25.79 -36.89 8.47
C MET A 83 -24.41 -36.22 8.44
N GLU A 84 -23.37 -36.89 8.97
CA GLU A 84 -21.97 -36.47 8.86
C GLU A 84 -21.43 -36.51 7.42
N ASN A 85 -22.05 -37.30 6.53
CA ASN A 85 -21.58 -37.47 5.15
C ASN A 85 -22.21 -36.52 4.11
N HIS A 86 -22.99 -35.52 4.55
CA HIS A 86 -23.51 -34.45 3.67
C HIS A 86 -23.11 -33.03 4.08
N MET A 87 -22.17 -32.88 5.04
CA MET A 87 -21.49 -31.60 5.30
C MET A 87 -20.09 -31.53 4.67
N SER A 88 -19.80 -32.38 3.69
CA SER A 88 -18.56 -32.29 2.91
C SER A 88 -18.67 -31.18 1.87
N SER A 89 -17.90 -30.11 2.11
CA SER A 89 -17.50 -29.06 1.17
C SER A 89 -18.40 -27.82 1.09
N ILE A 90 -18.66 -27.17 2.24
CA ILE A 90 -18.80 -25.72 2.20
C ILE A 90 -17.39 -25.16 1.98
N ASN A 91 -17.06 -24.72 0.76
CA ASN A 91 -15.89 -23.88 0.53
C ASN A 91 -16.02 -22.68 1.46
N THR A 92 -15.26 -22.67 2.55
CA THR A 92 -15.33 -21.60 3.54
C THR A 92 -14.74 -20.37 2.90
N LEU A 93 -15.59 -19.40 2.56
CA LEU A 93 -15.18 -18.11 2.02
C LEU A 93 -14.10 -17.52 2.94
N GLN A 94 -12.95 -17.17 2.37
CA GLN A 94 -11.88 -16.49 3.07
C GLN A 94 -11.88 -15.02 2.68
N PRO A 95 -11.60 -14.09 3.62
CA PRO A 95 -11.34 -12.72 3.24
C PRO A 95 -10.16 -12.64 2.29
N ASP A 96 -10.37 -12.10 1.09
CA ASP A 96 -9.31 -11.80 0.13
C ASP A 96 -9.34 -10.32 -0.27
N THR A 97 -8.19 -9.82 -0.71
CA THR A 97 -8.03 -8.48 -1.29
C THR A 97 -7.22 -8.60 -2.57
N LEU A 98 -7.65 -7.86 -3.60
CA LEU A 98 -6.88 -7.72 -4.83
C LEU A 98 -5.73 -6.73 -4.68
N ILE A 99 -5.80 -5.84 -3.68
CA ILE A 99 -4.74 -4.89 -3.36
C ILE A 99 -3.76 -5.56 -2.39
N LYS A 100 -2.53 -5.80 -2.86
CA LYS A 100 -1.43 -6.34 -2.06
C LYS A 100 -0.19 -5.46 -2.25
N ASN A 101 0.73 -5.48 -1.28
CA ASN A 101 2.00 -4.78 -1.45
C ASN A 101 2.82 -5.52 -2.52
N PRO A 102 3.18 -4.85 -3.63
CA PRO A 102 4.01 -5.45 -4.66
C PRO A 102 5.44 -5.65 -4.12
N SER A 103 6.11 -6.67 -4.63
CA SER A 103 7.51 -6.97 -4.28
C SER A 103 8.48 -6.84 -5.47
N LEU A 104 7.97 -6.58 -6.66
CA LEU A 104 8.76 -6.48 -7.89
C LEU A 104 9.06 -5.02 -8.25
N CYS A 105 10.11 -4.84 -9.07
CA CYS A 105 10.49 -3.58 -9.73
C CYS A 105 10.38 -2.32 -8.85
N LYS A 106 11.42 -2.07 -8.04
CA LYS A 106 11.54 -0.81 -7.31
C LYS A 106 12.22 0.26 -8.19
N VAL A 107 11.53 1.37 -8.39
CA VAL A 107 12.07 2.57 -9.05
C VAL A 107 12.09 3.72 -8.05
N VAL A 108 13.22 4.40 -7.97
CA VAL A 108 13.41 5.59 -7.11
C VAL A 108 13.90 6.73 -7.99
N SER A 109 13.30 7.90 -7.82
CA SER A 109 13.74 9.14 -8.45
C SER A 109 13.80 10.23 -7.38
N ALA A 110 14.87 11.01 -7.38
CA ALA A 110 15.12 12.08 -6.43
C ALA A 110 15.50 13.37 -7.17
N VAL A 111 15.10 14.50 -6.61
CA VAL A 111 15.32 15.82 -7.19
C VAL A 111 15.71 16.79 -6.09
N GLU A 112 16.87 17.43 -6.28
CA GLU A 112 17.29 18.58 -5.48
C GLU A 112 16.50 19.83 -5.89
N ILE A 113 15.98 20.54 -4.89
CA ILE A 113 15.13 21.71 -5.08
C ILE A 113 15.69 22.83 -4.19
N PRO A 114 16.02 24.00 -4.76
CA PRO A 114 16.52 25.16 -4.01
C PRO A 114 15.34 25.89 -3.32
N ALA A 115 14.66 25.18 -2.43
CA ALA A 115 13.62 25.68 -1.54
C ALA A 115 13.59 24.84 -0.26
N ASP A 116 13.12 25.43 0.84
CA ASP A 116 12.95 24.73 2.10
C ASP A 116 11.98 23.53 1.98
N ALA A 117 12.23 22.51 2.80
CA ALA A 117 11.52 21.23 2.73
C ALA A 117 10.01 21.35 3.01
N ASN A 118 9.57 22.31 3.83
CA ASN A 118 8.16 22.47 4.16
C ASN A 118 7.39 23.10 2.99
N SER A 119 7.98 24.09 2.32
CA SER A 119 7.42 24.69 1.12
C SER A 119 7.30 23.68 -0.03
N VAL A 120 8.32 22.84 -0.22
CA VAL A 120 8.26 21.75 -1.21
C VAL A 120 7.17 20.73 -0.83
N TRP A 121 7.12 20.31 0.44
CA TRP A 121 6.11 19.37 0.93
C TRP A 121 4.68 19.89 0.79
N ALA A 122 4.43 21.19 0.97
CA ALA A 122 3.12 21.78 0.75
C ALA A 122 2.58 21.55 -0.68
N ILE A 123 3.47 21.37 -1.66
CA ILE A 123 3.13 21.07 -3.05
C ILE A 123 3.08 19.56 -3.28
N VAL A 124 4.20 18.86 -3.05
CA VAL A 124 4.32 17.44 -3.43
C VAL A 124 3.58 16.51 -2.47
N GLY A 125 3.32 16.96 -1.25
CA GLY A 125 2.53 16.28 -0.22
C GLY A 125 1.02 16.42 -0.38
N ASN A 126 0.54 17.22 -1.34
CA ASN A 126 -0.88 17.32 -1.64
C ASN A 126 -1.33 16.13 -2.49
N PHE A 127 -1.97 15.13 -1.87
CA PHE A 127 -2.43 13.90 -2.54
C PHE A 127 -3.36 14.16 -3.74
N GLY A 128 -4.17 15.23 -3.72
CA GLY A 128 -5.01 15.65 -4.84
C GLY A 128 -4.37 16.65 -5.80
N GLY A 129 -3.11 17.05 -5.55
CA GLY A 129 -2.45 18.20 -6.17
C GLY A 129 -1.47 17.87 -7.31
N PHE A 130 -1.38 16.62 -7.75
CA PHE A 130 -0.25 16.16 -8.57
C PHE A 130 -0.19 16.80 -9.97
N GLN A 131 -1.28 17.35 -10.48
CA GLN A 131 -1.29 18.19 -11.69
C GLN A 131 -0.35 19.41 -11.60
N ALA A 132 0.03 19.84 -10.38
CA ALA A 132 1.00 20.89 -10.19
C ALA A 132 2.37 20.55 -10.81
N PHE A 133 2.71 19.27 -10.90
CA PHE A 133 4.04 18.82 -11.33
C PHE A 133 4.09 17.59 -12.24
N ILE A 134 2.96 16.91 -12.50
CA ILE A 134 2.88 15.81 -13.47
C ILE A 134 2.16 16.31 -14.73
N PRO A 135 2.90 16.64 -15.81
CA PRO A 135 2.30 17.30 -16.99
C PRO A 135 1.27 16.46 -17.75
N ALA A 136 1.33 15.13 -17.60
CA ALA A 136 0.42 14.19 -18.25
C ALA A 136 -0.96 14.10 -17.57
N LEU A 137 -1.10 14.58 -16.32
CA LEU A 137 -2.39 14.61 -15.64
C LEU A 137 -3.26 15.75 -16.16
N GLU A 138 -4.51 15.42 -16.45
CA GLU A 138 -5.56 16.36 -16.80
C GLU A 138 -6.29 16.83 -15.54
N SER A 139 -6.76 15.89 -14.73
CA SER A 139 -7.49 16.19 -13.49
C SER A 139 -7.26 15.13 -12.42
N THR A 140 -7.50 15.53 -11.17
CA THR A 140 -7.53 14.64 -10.01
C THR A 140 -8.76 14.96 -9.17
N GLU A 141 -9.57 13.94 -8.89
CA GLU A 141 -10.72 14.04 -7.99
C GLU A 141 -10.46 13.21 -6.74
N VAL A 142 -10.60 13.82 -5.55
CA VAL A 142 -10.41 13.12 -4.26
C VAL A 142 -11.75 12.87 -3.60
N THR A 143 -11.98 11.63 -3.20
CA THR A 143 -13.12 11.19 -2.39
C THR A 143 -12.66 10.88 -0.97
N GLY A 144 -13.31 11.49 0.02
CA GLY A 144 -12.95 11.37 1.43
C GLY A 144 -11.88 12.36 1.88
N LYS A 145 -11.38 12.18 3.11
CA LYS A 145 -10.35 13.04 3.73
C LYS A 145 -9.35 12.16 4.49
N GLY A 146 -8.09 12.59 4.53
CA GLY A 146 -7.03 11.92 5.28
C GLY A 146 -6.70 10.51 4.76
N VAL A 147 -5.99 9.73 5.58
CA VAL A 147 -5.69 8.32 5.30
C VAL A 147 -6.98 7.56 4.98
N ARG A 148 -6.93 6.65 4.00
CA ARG A 148 -8.06 5.95 3.38
C ARG A 148 -8.89 6.78 2.38
N SER A 149 -8.58 8.06 2.17
CA SER A 149 -9.13 8.78 1.00
C SER A 149 -8.64 8.15 -0.29
N VAL A 150 -9.44 8.30 -1.35
CA VAL A 150 -9.16 7.74 -2.68
C VAL A 150 -9.08 8.89 -3.68
N ARG A 151 -8.14 8.84 -4.61
CA ARG A 151 -8.10 9.77 -5.75
C ARG A 151 -8.35 9.03 -7.06
N LYS A 152 -9.10 9.67 -7.95
CA LYS A 152 -9.20 9.31 -9.36
C LYS A 152 -8.36 10.30 -10.15
N LYS A 153 -7.38 9.79 -10.89
CA LYS A 153 -6.57 10.55 -11.85
C LYS A 153 -7.09 10.30 -13.26
N LEU A 154 -7.29 11.36 -14.02
CA LEU A 154 -7.49 11.32 -15.46
C LEU A 154 -6.23 11.85 -16.15
N PHE A 155 -5.68 11.07 -17.06
CA PHE A 155 -4.55 11.46 -17.90
C PHE A 155 -5.07 12.04 -19.21
N LYS A 156 -4.30 12.95 -19.81
CA LYS A 156 -4.65 13.65 -21.06
C LYS A 156 -4.83 12.73 -22.27
N ASP A 157 -4.31 11.51 -22.20
CA ASP A 157 -4.47 10.47 -23.22
C ASP A 157 -5.70 9.58 -22.98
N GLY A 158 -6.52 9.91 -21.98
CA GLY A 158 -7.73 9.18 -21.60
C GLY A 158 -7.49 8.05 -20.60
N ASN A 159 -6.25 7.75 -20.21
CA ASN A 159 -5.98 6.75 -19.18
C ASN A 159 -6.51 7.19 -17.81
N VAL A 160 -6.83 6.21 -16.96
CA VAL A 160 -7.36 6.44 -15.61
C VAL A 160 -6.57 5.62 -14.60
N ALA A 161 -6.33 6.19 -13.42
CA ALA A 161 -5.83 5.45 -12.25
C ALA A 161 -6.60 5.85 -10.99
N ILE A 162 -6.95 4.88 -10.16
CA ILE A 162 -7.60 5.06 -8.86
C ILE A 162 -6.65 4.57 -7.78
N GLU A 163 -6.34 5.42 -6.81
CA GLU A 163 -5.33 5.16 -5.78
C GLU A 163 -5.85 5.53 -4.39
N GLN A 164 -5.50 4.73 -3.38
CA GLN A 164 -5.82 4.99 -1.98
C GLN A 164 -4.62 5.58 -1.23
N LEU A 165 -4.84 6.63 -0.45
CA LEU A 165 -3.86 7.14 0.51
C LEU A 165 -3.72 6.19 1.70
N ASN A 166 -2.52 5.67 1.93
CA ASN A 166 -2.24 4.70 3.00
C ASN A 166 -1.64 5.35 4.25
N ALA A 167 -0.75 6.32 4.08
CA ALA A 167 -0.13 7.08 5.16
C ALA A 167 0.15 8.51 4.68
N HIS A 168 0.12 9.46 5.60
CA HIS A 168 0.46 10.86 5.35
C HIS A 168 0.92 11.50 6.65
N ASP A 169 2.11 12.08 6.65
CA ASP A 169 2.70 12.75 7.80
C ASP A 169 3.35 14.05 7.34
N ASN A 170 2.84 15.17 7.87
CA ASN A 170 3.35 16.50 7.54
C ASN A 170 4.67 16.83 8.24
N ASN A 171 4.90 16.28 9.43
CA ASN A 171 6.10 16.58 10.21
C ASN A 171 7.29 15.81 9.65
N ALA A 172 7.08 14.53 9.35
CA ALA A 172 8.08 13.68 8.70
C ALA A 172 8.12 13.86 7.17
N ARG A 173 7.20 14.65 6.60
CA ARG A 173 7.07 14.98 5.16
C ARG A 173 7.10 13.75 4.27
N PHE A 174 6.23 12.78 4.57
CA PHE A 174 6.04 11.63 3.71
C PHE A 174 4.57 11.27 3.52
N MET A 175 4.30 10.59 2.42
CA MET A 175 3.04 9.90 2.21
C MET A 175 3.23 8.65 1.36
N THR A 176 2.29 7.73 1.48
CA THR A 176 2.30 6.49 0.69
C THR A 176 0.91 6.19 0.17
N TRP A 177 0.82 5.54 -0.98
CA TRP A 177 -0.46 5.17 -1.60
C TRP A 177 -0.36 3.85 -2.36
N SER A 178 -1.50 3.19 -2.52
CA SER A 178 -1.64 1.95 -3.29
C SER A 178 -2.58 2.14 -4.47
N LEU A 179 -2.27 1.48 -5.58
CA LEU A 179 -3.15 1.41 -6.72
C LEU A 179 -4.33 0.47 -6.43
N ILE A 180 -5.54 0.92 -6.79
CA ILE A 180 -6.79 0.15 -6.70
C ILE A 180 -7.20 -0.34 -8.09
N TYR A 181 -7.13 0.54 -9.08
CA TYR A 181 -7.53 0.27 -10.45
C TYR A 181 -6.77 1.16 -11.43
N THR A 182 -6.52 0.67 -12.63
CA THR A 182 -5.92 1.46 -13.71
C THR A 182 -6.33 0.93 -15.08
N SER A 183 -6.26 1.78 -16.11
CA SER A 183 -6.28 1.36 -17.52
C SER A 183 -4.87 1.14 -18.10
N LEU A 184 -3.83 1.51 -17.36
CA LEU A 184 -2.42 1.32 -17.75
C LEU A 184 -1.97 -0.13 -17.53
N PRO A 185 -0.94 -0.62 -18.25
CA PRO A 185 -0.45 -1.99 -18.10
C PRO A 185 0.43 -2.14 -16.84
N VAL A 186 -0.18 -1.97 -15.68
CA VAL A 186 0.44 -2.12 -14.35
C VAL A 186 -0.49 -2.94 -13.44
N GLY A 187 0.07 -3.91 -12.73
CA GLY A 187 -0.60 -4.74 -11.73
C GLY A 187 -0.66 -4.04 -10.37
N ASN A 188 -0.30 -4.75 -9.28
CA ASN A 188 -0.22 -4.09 -7.98
C ASN A 188 0.86 -3.03 -7.98
N LEU A 189 0.55 -1.86 -7.40
CA LEU A 189 1.49 -0.77 -7.25
C LEU A 189 1.36 -0.16 -5.86
N TRP A 190 2.51 0.10 -5.25
CA TRP A 190 2.66 0.94 -4.07
C TRP A 190 3.66 2.03 -4.37
N ALA A 191 3.41 3.22 -3.84
CA ALA A 191 4.29 4.35 -4.04
C ALA A 191 4.43 5.20 -2.78
N ALA A 192 5.53 5.95 -2.74
CA ALA A 192 5.82 6.92 -1.70
C ALA A 192 6.36 8.23 -2.28
N MET A 193 6.09 9.30 -1.55
CA MET A 193 6.72 10.61 -1.73
C MET A 193 7.34 11.01 -0.38
N THR A 194 8.60 11.43 -0.38
CA THR A 194 9.28 12.00 0.79
C THR A 194 9.92 13.33 0.43
N VAL A 195 10.09 14.21 1.42
CA VAL A 195 10.89 15.43 1.27
C VAL A 195 11.84 15.58 2.46
N GLU A 196 13.13 15.60 2.17
CA GLU A 196 14.20 15.78 3.14
C GLU A 196 14.83 17.17 2.98
N SER A 197 15.20 17.81 4.09
CA SER A 197 15.98 19.06 4.05
C SER A 197 17.46 18.71 3.90
N THR A 198 18.15 19.38 2.99
CA THR A 198 19.60 19.30 2.80
C THR A 198 20.32 20.60 3.18
N GLY A 199 19.55 21.62 3.56
CA GLY A 199 19.98 22.92 4.07
C GLY A 199 18.76 23.79 4.40
N ASP A 200 18.98 25.01 4.88
CA ASP A 200 17.89 25.91 5.31
C ASP A 200 16.92 26.25 4.17
N ASN A 201 17.42 26.33 2.93
CA ASN A 201 16.64 26.62 1.73
C ASN A 201 16.90 25.60 0.61
N ASP A 202 17.29 24.38 0.98
CA ASP A 202 17.53 23.29 0.04
C ASP A 202 16.86 22.01 0.54
N SER A 203 16.27 21.27 -0.38
CA SER A 203 15.60 20.01 -0.09
C SER A 203 15.73 19.01 -1.22
N VAL A 204 15.47 17.75 -0.90
CA VAL A 204 15.38 16.65 -1.85
C VAL A 204 13.99 16.05 -1.77
N ALA A 205 13.25 16.09 -2.89
CA ALA A 205 12.00 15.36 -3.03
C ALA A 205 12.28 14.00 -3.68
N THR A 206 11.88 12.92 -3.03
CA THR A 206 12.07 11.55 -3.53
C THR A 206 10.73 10.88 -3.77
N TRP A 207 10.54 10.34 -4.97
CA TRP A 207 9.44 9.47 -5.33
C TRP A 207 9.95 8.03 -5.47
N THR A 208 9.26 7.10 -4.80
CA THR A 208 9.48 5.67 -4.94
C THR A 208 8.22 5.01 -5.49
N ILE A 209 8.37 4.11 -6.47
CA ILE A 209 7.35 3.14 -6.88
C ILE A 209 7.91 1.74 -6.72
N ILE A 210 7.06 0.84 -6.24
CA ILE A 210 7.23 -0.61 -6.33
C ILE A 210 6.01 -1.11 -7.10
N ALA A 211 6.20 -1.87 -8.16
CA ALA A 211 5.10 -2.26 -9.03
C ALA A 211 5.32 -3.63 -9.68
N GLU A 212 4.20 -4.29 -9.94
CA GLU A 212 4.12 -5.50 -10.74
C GLU A 212 3.57 -5.15 -12.13
N PRO A 213 3.93 -5.90 -13.19
CA PRO A 213 3.26 -5.80 -14.49
C PRO A 213 1.80 -6.26 -14.39
N ASP A 214 0.94 -5.79 -15.30
CA ASP A 214 -0.48 -6.18 -15.36
C ASP A 214 -0.70 -7.65 -15.76
N GLN A 215 0.27 -8.23 -16.48
CA GLN A 215 0.33 -9.63 -16.90
C GLN A 215 1.76 -10.17 -16.77
N GLY A 216 1.90 -11.35 -16.15
CA GLY A 216 3.13 -12.16 -16.10
C GLY A 216 4.05 -11.76 -14.95
N GLY A 217 4.51 -12.74 -14.16
CA GLY A 217 5.49 -12.53 -13.09
C GLY A 217 6.85 -12.02 -13.60
N PRO A 218 7.95 -12.21 -12.84
CA PRO A 218 9.26 -11.61 -13.12
C PRO A 218 9.86 -11.85 -14.53
N GLU A 219 9.26 -12.71 -15.35
CA GLU A 219 9.65 -13.01 -16.73
C GLU A 219 9.16 -11.99 -17.79
N ALA A 220 8.35 -11.00 -17.41
CA ALA A 220 7.87 -9.94 -18.32
C ALA A 220 8.84 -8.75 -18.50
N LEU A 221 10.08 -8.84 -17.98
CA LEU A 221 11.13 -7.80 -18.05
C LEU A 221 12.25 -8.16 -19.05
#